data_AF-A0A0S7EY88-F1
#
_entry.id   AF-A0A0S7EY88-F1
#
_cell.length_a   1.000
_cell.length_b   1.000
_cell.length_c   1.000
_cell.angle_alpha   90.00
_cell.angle_beta   90.00
_cell.angle_gamma   90.00
#
_symmetry.space_group_name_H-M   'P 1'
#
loop_
_entity.id
_entity.type
_entity.pdbx_description
1 polymer ?
#
loop_
_entity_poly.entity_id
_entity_poly.type
_entity_poly.pdbx_seq_one_letter_code
_entity_poly.pdbx_strand_id
1 'polypeptide(L)'
;TEPFQKPVSLEQHPDYAEYIFHPMDLSTIEKNVKKKMYGCTEAFLADMKWILHNCIIYNGGNHKLTATAKVIVKICEHEMNEIEVCPECYLSSCQKRENWFCEPCSQPHPLVWAKLKGFPFWPAKALREKDGQVDARFFGQHDRAWVPINNCYLMSKEIPFSVKKTKSIFNSAMQEMEVYVENIRKKFGIFNYAPFRTPYTPNNQLQMLVDPNNPNAGTVKTEKSDKLRFNFDMTSSPKMILSKCSTGMSRRPSMMEMPRSPMSTNSSVHTGSDGEQETEKPSRNPALHYSTGEESMDCTASPVSGKPGPTASVSSSPKPINSALVWLVFQ
;
A
#
# COMPACT_ATOMS: atom_id res chain seq x y z
N THR A 1 16.68 10.08 3.74
CA THR A 1 15.79 11.10 4.35
C THR A 1 16.54 12.07 5.24
N GLU A 2 17.79 11.79 5.65
CA GLU A 2 18.59 12.64 6.54
C GLU A 2 18.61 14.15 6.18
N PRO A 3 18.76 14.58 4.91
CA PRO A 3 18.75 16.00 4.55
C PRO A 3 17.44 16.75 4.86
N PHE A 4 16.35 16.02 5.11
CA PHE A 4 15.03 16.58 5.41
C PHE A 4 14.64 16.45 6.88
N GLN A 5 15.53 15.92 7.74
CA GLN A 5 15.22 15.70 9.16
C GLN A 5 15.21 16.98 9.98
N LYS A 6 15.95 18.00 9.56
CA LYS A 6 16.11 19.27 10.27
C LYS A 6 15.92 20.44 9.29
N PRO A 7 15.66 21.66 9.80
CA PRO A 7 15.66 22.85 8.95
C PRO A 7 16.97 23.00 8.17
N VAL A 8 16.88 23.50 6.94
CA VAL A 8 18.05 23.82 6.12
C VAL A 8 18.87 24.92 6.83
N SER A 9 20.18 24.72 6.96
CA SER A 9 21.06 25.68 7.61
C SER A 9 21.37 26.86 6.68
N LEU A 10 21.00 28.08 7.11
CA LEU A 10 21.35 29.31 6.38
C LEU A 10 22.85 29.62 6.41
N GLU A 11 23.62 29.03 7.33
CA GLU A 11 25.09 29.15 7.30
C GLU A 11 25.68 28.37 6.13
N GLN A 12 25.08 27.22 5.79
CA GLN A 12 25.51 26.39 4.66
C GLN A 12 24.87 26.82 3.34
N HIS A 13 23.67 27.40 3.42
CA HIS A 13 22.86 27.84 2.28
C HIS A 13 22.33 29.27 2.50
N PRO A 14 23.19 30.30 2.41
CA PRO A 14 22.81 31.68 2.77
C PRO A 14 21.70 32.27 1.90
N ASP A 15 21.61 31.84 0.64
CA ASP A 15 20.64 32.28 -0.35
C ASP A 15 19.28 31.54 -0.24
N TYR A 16 19.16 30.53 0.63
CA TYR A 16 17.94 29.72 0.74
C TYR A 16 16.69 30.56 1.06
N ALA A 17 16.84 31.59 1.90
CA ALA A 17 15.76 32.49 2.29
C ALA A 17 15.32 33.46 1.17
N GLU A 18 16.11 33.61 0.11
CA GLU A 18 15.75 34.41 -1.07
C GLU A 18 14.71 33.69 -1.94
N TYR A 19 14.75 32.35 -1.94
CA TYR A 19 13.87 31.51 -2.76
C TYR A 19 12.73 30.86 -1.97
N ILE A 20 12.96 30.52 -0.69
CA ILE A 20 12.05 29.69 0.10
C ILE A 20 11.42 30.49 1.24
N PHE A 21 10.15 30.87 1.07
CA PHE A 21 9.41 31.67 2.06
C PHE A 21 8.68 30.85 3.13
N HIS A 22 8.41 29.58 2.88
CA HIS A 22 7.77 28.68 3.84
C HIS A 22 8.64 27.44 4.07
N PRO A 23 9.71 27.54 4.89
CA PRO A 23 10.59 26.42 5.17
C PRO A 23 9.85 25.32 5.93
N MET A 24 10.09 24.06 5.56
CA MET A 24 9.49 22.90 6.19
C MET A 24 10.47 21.72 6.22
N ASP A 25 10.41 20.94 7.29
CA ASP A 25 11.26 19.77 7.54
C ASP A 25 10.55 18.78 8.48
N LEU A 26 11.06 17.54 8.54
CA LEU A 26 10.43 16.47 9.30
C LEU A 26 10.39 16.74 10.82
N SER A 27 11.37 17.45 11.40
CA SER A 27 11.34 17.79 12.82
C SER A 27 10.31 18.87 13.15
N THR A 28 10.08 19.80 12.22
CA THR A 28 9.02 20.80 12.34
C THR A 28 7.65 20.14 12.25
N ILE A 29 7.43 19.26 11.27
CA ILE A 29 6.22 18.46 11.17
C ILE A 29 6.00 17.61 12.44
N GLU A 30 7.03 16.94 12.96
CA GLU A 30 6.93 16.18 14.22
C GLU A 30 6.47 17.06 15.40
N LYS A 31 7.01 18.28 15.51
CA LYS A 31 6.58 19.23 16.54
C LYS A 31 5.13 19.68 16.34
N ASN A 32 4.73 19.95 15.10
CA ASN A 32 3.35 20.35 14.74
C ASN A 32 2.36 19.25 15.09
N VAL A 33 2.75 18.00 14.84
CA VAL A 33 2.00 16.80 15.24
C VAL A 33 1.86 16.72 16.77
N LYS A 34 2.96 16.84 17.53
CA LYS A 34 2.90 16.82 19.02
C LYS A 34 2.06 17.94 19.60
N LYS A 35 1.95 19.07 18.90
CA LYS A 35 1.09 20.21 19.24
C LYS A 35 -0.35 20.07 18.74
N LYS A 36 -0.70 18.95 18.08
CA LYS A 36 -2.03 18.67 17.52
C LYS A 36 -2.52 19.74 16.52
N MET A 37 -1.62 20.24 15.67
CA MET A 37 -1.96 21.31 14.72
C MET A 37 -2.69 20.81 13.45
N TYR A 38 -2.75 19.50 13.24
CA TYR A 38 -3.38 18.91 12.05
C TYR A 38 -4.77 18.37 12.41
N GLY A 39 -5.81 18.89 11.75
CA GLY A 39 -7.19 18.44 11.96
C GLY A 39 -7.62 17.27 11.07
N CYS A 40 -6.88 16.97 10.00
CA CYS A 40 -7.17 15.91 9.03
C CYS A 40 -5.89 15.44 8.31
N THR A 41 -5.96 14.31 7.58
CA THR A 41 -4.83 13.74 6.82
C THR A 41 -4.37 14.65 5.69
N GLU A 42 -5.28 15.40 5.09
CA GLU A 42 -4.96 16.34 4.01
C GLU A 42 -4.12 17.52 4.51
N ALA A 43 -4.40 18.02 5.72
CA ALA A 43 -3.61 19.11 6.32
C ALA A 43 -2.18 18.67 6.61
N PHE A 44 -1.98 17.46 7.14
CA PHE A 44 -0.65 16.89 7.35
C PHE A 44 0.10 16.68 6.02
N LEU A 45 -0.58 16.13 5.02
CA LEU A 45 -0.01 15.89 3.70
C LEU A 45 0.37 17.20 2.99
N ALA A 46 -0.38 18.28 3.19
CA ALA A 46 -0.06 19.60 2.65
C ALA A 46 1.29 20.11 3.17
N ASP A 47 1.57 19.99 4.47
CA ASP A 47 2.87 20.34 5.06
C ASP A 47 4.00 19.44 4.56
N MET A 48 3.74 18.15 4.41
CA MET A 48 4.71 17.22 3.82
C MET A 48 5.08 17.61 2.36
N LYS A 49 4.13 18.17 1.60
CA LYS A 49 4.36 18.64 0.23
C LYS A 49 5.23 19.90 0.17
N TRP A 50 5.27 20.73 1.21
CA TRP A 50 6.23 21.85 1.29
C TRP A 50 7.68 21.38 1.24
N ILE A 51 8.03 20.25 1.86
CA ILE A 51 9.39 19.68 1.78
C ILE A 51 9.78 19.43 0.31
N LEU A 52 8.88 18.81 -0.46
CA LEU A 52 9.11 18.53 -1.87
C LEU A 52 9.13 19.79 -2.73
N HIS A 53 8.17 20.70 -2.52
CA HIS A 53 8.10 21.97 -3.22
C HIS A 53 9.39 22.77 -3.05
N ASN A 54 9.80 22.99 -1.80
CA ASN A 54 11.02 23.73 -1.47
C ASN A 54 12.27 23.07 -2.06
N CYS A 55 12.34 21.73 -2.01
CA CYS A 55 13.44 20.99 -2.59
C CYS A 55 13.54 21.20 -4.12
N ILE A 56 12.40 21.21 -4.83
CA ILE A 56 12.36 21.46 -6.27
C ILE A 56 12.79 22.89 -6.60
N ILE A 57 12.28 23.88 -5.87
CA ILE A 57 12.60 25.30 -6.12
C ILE A 57 14.09 25.56 -5.92
N TYR A 58 14.65 25.11 -4.79
CA TYR A 58 16.05 25.40 -4.47
C TYR A 58 17.06 24.52 -5.21
N ASN A 59 16.77 23.22 -5.38
CA ASN A 59 17.75 22.26 -5.94
C ASN A 59 17.47 21.88 -7.40
N GLY A 60 16.28 22.15 -7.92
CA GLY A 60 15.83 21.71 -9.23
C GLY A 60 15.11 20.34 -9.24
N GLY A 61 14.24 20.16 -10.24
CA GLY A 61 13.36 18.98 -10.37
C GLY A 61 14.07 17.65 -10.60
N ASN A 62 15.29 17.70 -11.16
CA ASN A 62 16.11 16.53 -11.51
C ASN A 62 17.19 16.21 -10.46
N HIS A 63 17.24 16.97 -9.36
CA HIS A 63 18.25 16.77 -8.32
C HIS A 63 18.01 15.49 -7.50
N LYS A 64 19.09 14.87 -7.01
CA LYS A 64 19.01 13.63 -6.19
C LYS A 64 18.20 13.83 -4.90
N LEU A 65 18.28 15.01 -4.29
CA LEU A 65 17.46 15.36 -3.12
C LEU A 65 15.97 15.39 -3.49
N THR A 66 15.62 15.94 -4.65
CA THR A 66 14.24 15.98 -5.14
C THR A 66 13.68 14.57 -5.34
N ALA A 67 14.47 13.63 -5.89
CA ALA A 67 14.07 12.23 -5.97
C ALA A 67 13.77 11.62 -4.58
N THR A 68 14.58 11.96 -3.58
CA THR A 68 14.36 11.52 -2.19
C THR A 68 13.11 12.16 -1.57
N ALA A 69 12.87 13.45 -1.80
CA ALA A 69 11.68 14.16 -1.33
C ALA A 69 10.40 13.60 -1.97
N LYS A 70 10.43 13.23 -3.25
CA LYS A 70 9.32 12.56 -3.94
C LYS A 70 8.96 11.23 -3.26
N VAL A 71 9.97 10.45 -2.87
CA VAL A 71 9.75 9.19 -2.12
C VAL A 71 9.13 9.46 -0.75
N ILE A 72 9.59 10.48 -0.03
CA ILE A 72 9.03 10.89 1.27
C ILE A 72 7.53 11.23 1.14
N VAL A 73 7.15 12.08 0.18
CA VAL A 73 5.75 12.44 -0.06
C VAL A 73 4.92 11.23 -0.49
N LYS A 74 5.45 10.37 -1.37
CA LYS A 74 4.76 9.16 -1.82
C LYS A 74 4.47 8.18 -0.66
N ILE A 75 5.43 8.01 0.27
CA ILE A 75 5.20 7.22 1.49
C ILE A 75 4.10 7.88 2.31
N CYS A 76 4.17 9.20 2.53
CA CYS A 76 3.14 9.92 3.27
C CYS A 76 1.75 9.74 2.66
N GLU A 77 1.60 9.89 1.34
CA GLU A 77 0.33 9.69 0.64
C GLU A 77 -0.23 8.29 0.84
N HIS A 78 0.64 7.28 0.80
CA HIS A 78 0.25 5.89 1.07
C HIS A 78 -0.26 5.72 2.50
N GLU A 79 0.48 6.19 3.50
CA GLU A 79 0.10 6.05 4.91
C GLU A 79 -1.18 6.84 5.24
N MET A 80 -1.35 8.05 4.69
CA MET A 80 -2.59 8.82 4.84
C MET A 80 -3.79 8.07 4.26
N ASN A 81 -3.65 7.49 3.06
CA ASN A 81 -4.71 6.69 2.47
C ASN A 81 -5.04 5.44 3.33
N GLU A 82 -4.05 4.80 3.95
CA GLU A 82 -4.32 3.66 4.86
C GLU A 82 -5.14 4.08 6.09
N ILE A 83 -4.86 5.25 6.65
CA ILE A 83 -5.63 5.83 7.76
C ILE A 83 -7.07 6.12 7.31
N GLU A 84 -7.25 6.76 6.16
CA GLU A 84 -8.58 7.09 5.61
C GLU A 84 -9.40 5.84 5.24
N VAL A 85 -8.76 4.72 4.89
CA VAL A 85 -9.47 3.46 4.64
C VAL A 85 -10.09 2.94 5.93
N CYS A 86 -9.29 2.82 7.00
CA CYS A 86 -9.76 2.43 8.31
C CYS A 86 -8.67 2.70 9.37
N PRO A 87 -8.89 3.66 10.29
CA PRO A 87 -7.88 4.01 11.29
C PRO A 87 -7.62 2.89 12.29
N GLU A 88 -8.62 2.07 12.61
CA GLU A 88 -8.46 0.89 13.48
C GLU A 88 -7.58 -0.18 12.82
N CYS A 89 -7.79 -0.48 11.53
CA CYS A 89 -6.93 -1.41 10.79
C CYS A 89 -5.49 -0.90 10.66
N TYR A 90 -5.32 0.40 10.39
CA TYR A 90 -4.00 1.02 10.34
C TYR A 90 -3.27 0.83 11.68
N LEU A 91 -3.95 1.16 12.78
CA LEU A 91 -3.46 1.01 14.14
C LEU A 91 -3.01 -0.41 14.49
N SER A 92 -3.90 -1.39 14.29
CA SER A 92 -3.58 -2.79 14.57
C SER A 92 -2.38 -3.25 13.72
N SER A 93 -2.27 -2.78 12.48
CA SER A 93 -1.13 -3.11 11.60
C SER A 93 0.20 -2.47 12.05
N CYS A 94 0.16 -1.28 12.65
CA CYS A 94 1.35 -0.61 13.18
C CYS A 94 1.86 -1.26 14.48
N GLN A 95 0.96 -1.71 15.35
CA GLN A 95 1.32 -2.30 16.64
C GLN A 95 1.85 -3.74 16.52
N LYS A 96 1.48 -4.46 15.45
CA LYS A 96 1.93 -5.83 15.14
C LYS A 96 1.84 -6.79 16.34
N ARG A 97 0.77 -6.67 17.13
CA ARG A 97 0.44 -7.66 18.16
C ARG A 97 0.20 -9.02 17.51
N GLU A 98 0.33 -10.10 18.28
CA GLU A 98 -0.09 -11.42 17.80
C GLU A 98 -1.57 -11.39 17.40
N ASN A 99 -1.90 -11.99 16.26
CA ASN A 99 -3.26 -12.02 15.71
C ASN A 99 -3.89 -10.63 15.50
N TRP A 100 -3.11 -9.57 15.27
CA TRP A 100 -3.62 -8.21 15.03
C TRP A 100 -4.67 -8.15 13.91
N PHE A 101 -4.54 -9.01 12.89
CA PHE A 101 -5.49 -9.07 11.79
C PHE A 101 -6.80 -9.78 12.16
N CYS A 102 -6.83 -10.51 13.27
CA CYS A 102 -8.03 -11.15 13.81
C CYS A 102 -8.88 -10.24 14.69
N GLU A 103 -8.44 -9.00 14.94
CA GLU A 103 -9.21 -8.03 15.71
C GLU A 103 -10.31 -7.39 14.84
N PRO A 104 -11.59 -7.47 15.24
CA PRO A 104 -12.67 -6.79 14.55
C PRO A 104 -12.74 -5.30 14.90
N CYS A 105 -12.76 -4.46 13.87
CA CYS A 105 -13.00 -3.02 14.00
C CYS A 105 -14.40 -2.75 14.60
N SER A 106 -14.62 -1.53 15.09
CA SER A 106 -15.89 -1.10 15.68
C SER A 106 -17.04 -1.17 14.67
N GLN A 107 -16.76 -0.82 13.42
CA GLN A 107 -17.55 -1.21 12.26
C GLN A 107 -16.85 -2.36 11.53
N PRO A 108 -17.26 -3.62 11.73
CA PRO A 108 -16.55 -4.76 11.18
C PRO A 108 -16.65 -4.79 9.64
N HIS A 109 -15.52 -5.04 9.00
CA HIS A 109 -15.44 -5.20 7.55
C HIS A 109 -16.09 -6.52 7.11
N PRO A 110 -16.96 -6.52 6.08
CA PRO A 110 -17.54 -7.75 5.55
C PRO A 110 -16.46 -8.73 5.10
N LEU A 111 -16.63 -10.00 5.45
CA LEU A 111 -15.76 -11.07 4.97
C LEU A 111 -16.22 -11.53 3.60
N VAL A 112 -15.28 -11.67 2.67
CA VAL A 112 -15.57 -12.09 1.30
C VAL A 112 -14.61 -13.17 0.84
N TRP A 113 -15.10 -14.02 -0.06
CA TRP A 113 -14.27 -14.75 -1.00
C TRP A 113 -13.96 -13.83 -2.17
N ALA A 114 -12.72 -13.39 -2.29
CA ALA A 114 -12.28 -12.50 -3.37
C ALA A 114 -11.38 -13.25 -4.37
N LYS A 115 -11.57 -12.99 -5.67
CA LYS A 115 -10.78 -13.63 -6.74
C LYS A 115 -10.12 -12.63 -7.67
N LEU A 116 -8.79 -12.70 -7.71
CA LEU A 116 -7.97 -12.01 -8.71
C LEU A 116 -7.73 -12.89 -9.94
N LYS A 117 -7.49 -12.25 -11.09
CA LYS A 117 -7.17 -12.95 -12.33
C LYS A 117 -5.88 -13.75 -12.15
N GLY A 118 -5.94 -15.06 -12.45
CA GLY A 118 -4.80 -15.97 -12.30
C GLY A 118 -4.63 -16.58 -10.91
N PHE A 119 -5.46 -16.19 -9.94
CA PHE A 119 -5.40 -16.71 -8.57
C PHE A 119 -6.69 -17.45 -8.18
N PRO A 120 -6.62 -18.39 -7.21
CA PRO A 120 -7.82 -18.97 -6.63
C PRO A 120 -8.60 -17.92 -5.82
N PHE A 121 -9.83 -18.25 -5.43
CA PHE A 121 -10.53 -17.46 -4.41
C PHE A 121 -9.74 -17.51 -3.09
N TRP A 122 -9.75 -16.40 -2.38
CA TRP A 122 -9.05 -16.26 -1.11
C TRP A 122 -9.92 -15.50 -0.09
N PRO A 123 -9.87 -15.85 1.21
CA PRO A 123 -10.61 -15.11 2.23
C PRO A 123 -10.01 -13.70 2.40
N ALA A 124 -10.87 -12.69 2.46
CA ALA A 124 -10.46 -11.30 2.64
C ALA A 124 -11.49 -10.49 3.45
N LYS A 125 -11.03 -9.37 4.01
CA LYS A 125 -11.88 -8.27 4.51
C LYS A 125 -12.13 -7.29 3.36
N ALA A 126 -13.38 -6.97 3.09
CA ALA A 126 -13.75 -5.89 2.17
C ALA A 126 -13.71 -4.55 2.92
N LEU A 127 -12.69 -3.73 2.68
CA LEU A 127 -12.47 -2.49 3.44
C LEU A 127 -13.32 -1.33 2.93
N ARG A 128 -13.38 -1.16 1.60
CA ARG A 128 -14.18 -0.15 0.91
C ARG A 128 -14.49 -0.59 -0.50
N GLU A 129 -15.48 0.05 -1.11
CA GLU A 129 -15.82 -0.10 -2.53
C GLU A 129 -15.59 1.24 -3.24
N LYS A 130 -15.10 1.17 -4.47
CA LYS A 130 -14.91 2.32 -5.35
C LYS A 130 -14.95 1.86 -6.80
N ASP A 131 -15.78 2.50 -7.62
CA ASP A 131 -15.86 2.30 -9.07
C ASP A 131 -16.07 0.82 -9.47
N GLY A 132 -16.88 0.07 -8.72
CA GLY A 132 -17.15 -1.35 -8.97
C GLY A 132 -16.00 -2.28 -8.57
N GLN A 133 -15.03 -1.77 -7.81
CA GLN A 133 -13.91 -2.52 -7.26
C GLN A 133 -13.98 -2.54 -5.74
N VAL A 134 -13.63 -3.67 -5.14
CA VAL A 134 -13.54 -3.86 -3.69
C VAL A 134 -12.06 -3.78 -3.29
N ASP A 135 -11.73 -2.91 -2.34
CA ASP A 135 -10.43 -2.87 -1.68
C ASP A 135 -10.36 -4.02 -0.68
N ALA A 136 -9.81 -5.15 -1.11
CA ALA A 136 -9.75 -6.38 -0.34
C ALA A 136 -8.40 -6.50 0.40
N ARG A 137 -8.45 -6.81 1.69
CA ARG A 137 -7.27 -7.19 2.49
C ARG A 137 -7.32 -8.67 2.85
N PHE A 138 -6.40 -9.45 2.30
CA PHE A 138 -6.44 -10.91 2.35
C PHE A 138 -5.93 -11.46 3.68
N PHE A 139 -6.57 -12.51 4.21
CA PHE A 139 -6.02 -13.25 5.35
C PHE A 139 -4.76 -14.03 4.94
N GLY A 140 -3.89 -14.30 5.90
CA GLY A 140 -2.58 -14.91 5.72
C GLY A 140 -1.47 -13.87 5.57
N GLN A 141 -1.20 -13.42 4.33
CA GLN A 141 -0.11 -12.47 4.07
C GLN A 141 -0.49 -11.00 4.30
N HIS A 142 -1.78 -10.69 4.48
CA HIS A 142 -2.30 -9.34 4.74
C HIS A 142 -2.09 -8.35 3.60
N ASP A 143 -1.86 -8.88 2.39
CA ASP A 143 -1.75 -8.14 1.14
C ASP A 143 -3.07 -7.45 0.78
N ARG A 144 -2.96 -6.35 0.04
CA ARG A 144 -4.07 -5.53 -0.45
C ARG A 144 -4.20 -5.62 -1.95
N ALA A 145 -5.44 -5.68 -2.45
CA ALA A 145 -5.70 -5.49 -3.86
C ALA A 145 -7.12 -4.98 -4.12
N TRP A 146 -7.26 -4.22 -5.21
CA TRP A 146 -8.56 -3.94 -5.81
C TRP A 146 -9.04 -5.16 -6.59
N VAL A 147 -10.23 -5.64 -6.25
CA VAL A 147 -10.86 -6.83 -6.84
C VAL A 147 -12.18 -6.43 -7.47
N PRO A 148 -12.48 -6.80 -8.73
CA PRO A 148 -13.77 -6.51 -9.33
C PRO A 148 -14.91 -7.06 -8.48
N ILE A 149 -15.95 -6.26 -8.24
CA ILE A 149 -17.04 -6.64 -7.32
C ILE A 149 -17.72 -7.97 -7.72
N ASN A 150 -17.85 -8.22 -9.02
CA ASN A 150 -18.41 -9.47 -9.57
C ASN A 150 -17.57 -10.72 -9.27
N ASN A 151 -16.32 -10.53 -8.82
CA ASN A 151 -15.41 -11.59 -8.38
C ASN A 151 -15.35 -11.70 -6.85
N CYS A 152 -16.30 -11.07 -6.14
CA CYS A 152 -16.43 -11.13 -4.69
C CYS A 152 -17.75 -11.81 -4.30
N TYR A 153 -17.66 -12.86 -3.49
CA TYR A 153 -18.81 -13.48 -2.83
C TYR A 153 -18.75 -13.20 -1.34
N LEU A 154 -19.89 -13.04 -0.67
CA LEU A 154 -19.93 -13.05 0.78
C LEU A 154 -19.38 -14.38 1.32
N MET A 155 -18.76 -14.30 2.49
CA MET A 155 -18.16 -15.46 3.13
C MET A 155 -19.19 -16.56 3.40
N SER A 156 -18.95 -17.73 2.82
CA SER A 156 -19.74 -18.96 2.96
C SER A 156 -18.89 -20.07 3.58
N LYS A 157 -19.52 -21.03 4.26
CA LYS A 157 -18.82 -22.22 4.79
C LYS A 157 -18.24 -23.10 3.68
N GLU A 158 -18.93 -23.17 2.54
CA GLU A 158 -18.45 -23.88 1.36
C GLU A 158 -17.43 -23.02 0.60
N ILE A 159 -16.30 -23.64 0.21
CA ILE A 159 -15.18 -22.99 -0.47
C ILE A 159 -15.45 -22.98 -1.99
N PRO A 160 -15.36 -21.83 -2.68
CA PRO A 160 -15.75 -21.71 -4.10
C PRO A 160 -14.77 -22.31 -5.12
N PHE A 161 -13.87 -23.21 -4.71
CA PHE A 161 -12.91 -23.91 -5.58
C PHE A 161 -12.35 -25.18 -4.92
N SER A 162 -11.77 -26.08 -5.73
CA SER A 162 -11.05 -27.24 -5.22
C SER A 162 -9.62 -26.88 -4.79
N VAL A 163 -9.30 -27.10 -3.51
CA VAL A 163 -7.97 -26.83 -2.93
C VAL A 163 -6.96 -27.91 -3.34
N LYS A 164 -6.39 -27.81 -4.55
CA LYS A 164 -5.47 -28.84 -5.10
C LYS A 164 -3.98 -28.52 -4.97
N LYS A 165 -3.56 -27.24 -4.93
CA LYS A 165 -2.14 -26.85 -5.08
C LYS A 165 -1.54 -25.98 -3.96
N THR A 166 -2.33 -25.52 -2.98
CA THR A 166 -1.88 -24.52 -1.98
C THR A 166 -2.38 -24.82 -0.57
N LYS A 167 -2.44 -26.10 -0.17
CA LYS A 167 -3.12 -26.51 1.09
C LYS A 167 -2.59 -25.80 2.34
N SER A 168 -1.27 -25.74 2.58
CA SER A 168 -0.75 -25.22 3.85
C SER A 168 -0.98 -23.71 4.04
N ILE A 169 -0.64 -22.88 3.05
CA ILE A 169 -0.80 -21.42 3.13
C ILE A 169 -2.28 -21.05 3.18
N PHE A 170 -3.10 -21.71 2.36
CA PHE A 170 -4.55 -21.51 2.38
C PHE A 170 -5.16 -21.89 3.73
N ASN A 171 -4.77 -23.03 4.30
CA ASN A 171 -5.25 -23.45 5.61
C ASN A 171 -4.88 -22.46 6.71
N SER A 172 -3.69 -21.86 6.66
CA SER A 172 -3.29 -20.82 7.61
C SER A 172 -4.15 -19.56 7.48
N ALA A 173 -4.44 -19.11 6.25
CA ALA A 173 -5.34 -17.98 6.02
C ALA A 173 -6.79 -18.28 6.49
N MET A 174 -7.26 -19.51 6.29
CA MET A 174 -8.57 -19.94 6.77
C MET A 174 -8.63 -19.99 8.30
N GLN A 175 -7.61 -20.54 8.95
CA GLN A 175 -7.51 -20.58 10.40
C GLN A 175 -7.50 -19.16 10.99
N GLU A 176 -6.75 -18.24 10.40
CA GLU A 176 -6.74 -16.84 10.82
C GLU A 176 -8.14 -16.19 10.67
N MET A 177 -8.83 -16.45 9.56
CA MET A 177 -10.20 -15.98 9.35
C MET A 177 -11.18 -16.58 10.36
N GLU A 178 -11.05 -17.85 10.72
CA GLU A 178 -11.88 -18.51 11.73
C GLU A 178 -11.69 -17.86 13.11
N VAL A 179 -10.45 -17.56 13.49
CA VAL A 179 -10.16 -16.80 14.73
C VAL A 179 -10.80 -15.41 14.68
N TYR A 180 -10.76 -14.72 13.53
CA TYR A 180 -11.48 -13.45 13.35
C TYR A 180 -13.00 -13.63 13.54
N VAL A 181 -13.60 -14.69 12.98
CA VAL A 181 -15.04 -14.99 13.13
C VAL A 181 -15.42 -15.32 14.57
N GLU A 182 -14.53 -15.95 15.33
CA GLU A 182 -14.75 -16.12 16.78
C GLU A 182 -14.69 -14.78 17.51
N ASN A 183 -13.74 -13.92 17.17
CA ASN A 183 -13.59 -12.62 17.81
C ASN A 183 -14.76 -11.67 17.51
N ILE A 184 -15.27 -11.66 16.28
CA ILE A 184 -16.46 -10.87 15.93
C ILE A 184 -17.70 -11.38 16.69
N ARG A 185 -17.87 -12.70 16.86
CA ARG A 185 -18.94 -13.27 17.68
C ARG A 185 -18.79 -12.94 19.16
N LYS A 186 -17.56 -12.95 19.68
CA LYS A 186 -17.28 -12.52 21.07
C LYS A 186 -17.61 -11.04 21.28
N LYS A 187 -17.29 -10.18 20.31
CA LYS A 187 -17.49 -8.72 20.41
C LYS A 187 -18.95 -8.28 20.17
N PHE A 188 -19.60 -8.83 19.14
CA PHE A 188 -20.93 -8.38 18.69
C PHE A 188 -22.05 -9.41 18.88
N GLY A 189 -21.73 -10.62 19.35
CA GLY A 189 -22.69 -11.70 19.54
C GLY A 189 -23.12 -12.41 18.24
N ILE A 190 -22.76 -11.88 17.05
CA ILE A 190 -23.27 -12.39 15.79
C ILE A 190 -22.22 -12.45 14.68
N PHE A 191 -22.34 -13.49 13.84
CA PHE A 191 -21.73 -13.56 12.52
C PHE A 191 -22.43 -14.62 11.68
N ASN A 192 -23.03 -14.20 10.56
CA ASN A 192 -23.77 -15.08 9.67
C ASN A 192 -22.95 -15.41 8.43
N TYR A 193 -22.74 -16.70 8.16
CA TYR A 193 -22.21 -17.14 6.87
C TYR A 193 -23.31 -17.02 5.81
N ALA A 194 -22.95 -16.58 4.62
CA ALA A 194 -23.86 -16.50 3.49
C ALA A 194 -24.07 -17.89 2.84
N PRO A 195 -25.19 -18.09 2.12
CA PRO A 195 -25.32 -19.19 1.17
C PRO A 195 -24.18 -19.20 0.15
N PHE A 196 -23.86 -20.38 -0.38
CA PHE A 196 -22.75 -20.56 -1.31
C PHE A 196 -22.88 -19.61 -2.52
N ARG A 197 -21.78 -18.92 -2.87
CA ARG A 197 -21.69 -17.98 -4.00
C ARG A 197 -22.68 -16.80 -3.95
N THR A 198 -23.14 -16.41 -2.76
CA THR A 198 -23.91 -15.17 -2.60
C THR A 198 -23.05 -13.97 -3.02
N PRO A 199 -23.46 -13.16 -4.02
CA PRO A 199 -22.69 -11.99 -4.45
C PRO A 199 -22.49 -10.99 -3.32
N TYR A 200 -21.29 -10.40 -3.24
CA TYR A 200 -21.06 -9.26 -2.37
C TYR A 200 -21.74 -8.02 -2.95
N THR A 201 -22.46 -7.28 -2.11
CA THR A 201 -22.96 -5.94 -2.45
C THR A 201 -22.62 -4.97 -1.32
N PRO A 202 -22.34 -3.68 -1.60
CA PRO A 202 -21.82 -2.75 -0.60
C PRO A 202 -22.76 -2.52 0.59
N ASN A 203 -24.06 -2.59 0.35
CA ASN A 203 -25.10 -2.41 1.37
C ASN A 203 -25.53 -3.73 2.03
N ASN A 204 -24.87 -4.85 1.73
CA ASN A 204 -25.25 -6.13 2.29
C ASN A 204 -24.80 -6.25 3.75
N GLN A 205 -25.77 -6.22 4.66
CA GLN A 205 -25.50 -6.35 6.09
C GLN A 205 -25.69 -7.79 6.63
N LEU A 206 -25.83 -8.78 5.75
CA LEU A 206 -26.18 -10.17 6.10
C LEU A 206 -25.35 -10.73 7.26
N GLN A 207 -24.04 -10.47 7.25
CA GLN A 207 -23.11 -11.00 8.26
C GLN A 207 -23.38 -10.48 9.67
N MET A 208 -24.05 -9.32 9.80
CA MET A 208 -24.36 -8.63 11.05
C MET A 208 -25.87 -8.55 11.36
N LEU A 209 -26.73 -9.17 10.55
CA LEU A 209 -28.19 -9.23 10.78
C LEU A 209 -28.51 -10.04 12.03
N VAL A 210 -29.39 -9.51 12.90
CA VAL A 210 -29.86 -10.21 14.11
C VAL A 210 -30.57 -11.52 13.75
N ASP A 211 -31.40 -11.48 12.72
CA ASP A 211 -32.07 -12.63 12.13
C ASP A 211 -31.83 -12.66 10.61
N PRO A 212 -31.04 -13.62 10.10
CA PRO A 212 -30.79 -13.76 8.66
C PRO A 212 -32.06 -14.01 7.83
N ASN A 213 -33.11 -14.57 8.43
CA ASN A 213 -34.38 -14.87 7.76
C ASN A 213 -35.37 -13.69 7.82
N ASN A 214 -35.08 -12.67 8.63
CA ASN A 214 -35.91 -11.47 8.76
C ASN A 214 -35.04 -10.20 8.66
N PRO A 215 -34.77 -9.70 7.44
CA PRO A 215 -33.95 -8.49 7.24
C PRO A 215 -34.50 -7.24 7.94
N ASN A 216 -35.81 -7.20 8.24
CA ASN A 216 -36.44 -6.09 8.94
C ASN A 216 -36.11 -6.04 10.44
N ALA A 217 -35.51 -7.11 11.00
CA ALA A 217 -35.03 -7.11 12.38
C ALA A 217 -33.82 -6.19 12.60
N GLY A 218 -33.21 -5.69 11.51
CA GLY A 218 -32.06 -4.80 11.54
C GLY A 218 -30.75 -5.52 11.88
N THR A 219 -29.69 -4.73 12.03
CA THR A 219 -28.37 -5.20 12.42
C THR A 219 -28.08 -4.97 13.90
N VAL A 220 -27.15 -5.76 14.43
CA VAL A 220 -26.58 -5.48 15.76
C VAL A 220 -25.98 -4.07 15.73
N LYS A 221 -26.35 -3.26 16.72
CA LYS A 221 -25.81 -1.90 16.88
C LYS A 221 -24.29 -2.00 17.00
N THR A 222 -23.60 -1.58 15.96
CA THR A 222 -22.17 -1.29 16.04
C THR A 222 -21.99 -0.04 16.89
N GLU A 223 -20.98 -0.01 17.76
CA GLU A 223 -20.63 1.20 18.49
C GLU A 223 -20.37 2.31 17.46
N LYS A 224 -21.18 3.38 17.45
CA LYS A 224 -20.86 4.58 16.69
C LYS A 224 -19.59 5.14 17.31
N SER A 225 -18.61 5.47 16.47
CA SER A 225 -17.35 6.08 16.85
C SER A 225 -17.56 7.51 17.35
N ASP A 226 -18.23 7.68 18.49
CA ASP A 226 -18.25 8.95 19.22
C ASP A 226 -16.83 9.18 19.76
N LYS A 227 -16.02 9.86 18.95
CA LYS A 227 -14.65 10.31 19.23
C LYS A 227 -13.79 9.22 19.87
N LEU A 228 -13.33 8.28 19.05
CA LEU A 228 -12.22 7.40 19.41
C LEU A 228 -10.99 8.26 19.74
N ARG A 229 -10.85 8.63 21.01
CA ARG A 229 -9.62 9.17 21.57
C ARG A 229 -8.71 7.99 21.81
N PHE A 230 -7.96 7.61 20.79
CA PHE A 230 -7.00 6.53 20.87
C PHE A 230 -5.87 6.93 21.82
N ASN A 231 -5.98 6.57 23.09
CA ASN A 231 -4.92 6.78 24.06
C ASN A 231 -3.81 5.75 23.79
N PHE A 232 -2.60 6.23 23.48
CA PHE A 232 -1.41 5.40 23.38
C PHE A 232 -0.37 5.83 24.40
N ASP A 233 0.25 4.85 25.06
CA ASP A 233 1.37 5.06 25.98
C ASP A 233 2.68 5.20 25.19
N MET A 234 3.20 6.43 25.11
CA MET A 234 4.42 6.80 24.37
C MET A 234 5.71 6.09 24.84
N THR A 235 5.68 5.30 25.91
CA THR A 235 6.90 4.70 26.50
C THR A 235 7.38 3.43 25.80
N SER A 236 6.59 2.86 24.87
CA SER A 236 6.88 1.57 24.22
C SER A 236 7.31 1.70 22.75
N SER A 237 8.08 2.74 22.41
CA SER A 237 8.87 2.72 21.17
C SER A 237 9.95 1.62 21.26
N PRO A 238 10.12 0.73 20.26
CA PRO A 238 11.23 -0.22 20.27
C PRO A 238 12.56 0.52 20.32
N LYS A 239 13.29 0.38 21.43
CA LYS A 239 14.65 0.92 21.57
C LYS A 239 15.58 0.17 20.61
N MET A 240 16.38 0.94 19.88
CA MET A 240 17.40 0.47 18.95
C MET A 240 18.49 -0.32 19.70
N ILE A 241 18.65 -1.62 19.42
CA ILE A 241 19.90 -2.33 19.72
C ILE A 241 20.83 -2.15 18.52
N LEU A 242 21.84 -1.31 18.70
CA LEU A 242 22.97 -1.16 17.79
C LEU A 242 23.93 -2.34 18.02
N SER A 243 23.90 -3.36 17.16
CA SER A 243 24.91 -4.43 17.20
C SER A 243 25.81 -4.37 15.97
N LYS A 244 27.12 -4.37 16.24
CA LYS A 244 28.23 -4.30 15.29
C LYS A 244 28.25 -5.54 14.40
N CYS A 245 28.44 -5.33 13.10
CA CYS A 245 28.67 -6.41 12.14
C CYS A 245 30.14 -6.87 12.27
N SER A 246 30.37 -8.08 12.78
CA SER A 246 31.62 -8.82 12.60
C SER A 246 31.47 -9.82 11.45
N THR A 247 32.50 -9.86 10.62
CA THR A 247 32.62 -10.67 9.39
C THR A 247 32.77 -12.17 9.69
N GLY A 248 32.05 -13.02 8.97
CA GLY A 248 32.23 -14.48 8.98
C GLY A 248 31.42 -15.18 7.88
N MET A 249 32.06 -16.13 7.18
CA MET A 249 31.75 -16.63 5.83
C MET A 249 30.55 -17.59 5.65
N SER A 250 29.99 -17.53 4.43
CA SER A 250 29.42 -18.59 3.56
C SER A 250 28.54 -19.72 4.11
N ARG A 251 27.31 -19.82 3.55
CA ARG A 251 26.83 -20.92 2.68
C ARG A 251 25.44 -20.58 2.11
N ARG A 252 25.30 -20.58 0.77
CA ARG A 252 24.00 -20.49 0.05
C ARG A 252 23.25 -21.83 0.15
N PRO A 253 21.91 -21.80 0.24
CA PRO A 253 21.10 -22.80 -0.46
C PRO A 253 20.14 -22.19 -1.50
N SER A 254 19.86 -23.03 -2.49
CA SER A 254 19.08 -22.84 -3.73
C SER A 254 17.66 -22.31 -3.52
N MET A 255 17.20 -21.41 -4.42
CA MET A 255 15.81 -20.95 -4.50
C MET A 255 14.97 -21.95 -5.30
N MET A 256 14.03 -22.63 -4.64
CA MET A 256 12.83 -23.14 -5.30
C MET A 256 11.74 -22.08 -5.20
N GLU A 257 11.09 -21.76 -6.33
CA GLU A 257 9.89 -20.91 -6.38
C GLU A 257 8.80 -21.47 -5.47
N MET A 258 8.32 -20.63 -4.54
CA MET A 258 7.17 -20.94 -3.68
C MET A 258 5.92 -20.19 -4.14
N PRO A 259 4.73 -20.81 -4.14
CA PRO A 259 3.47 -20.13 -4.45
C PRO A 259 3.15 -19.07 -3.39
N ARG A 260 2.85 -17.84 -3.82
CA ARG A 260 2.53 -16.67 -2.96
C ARG A 260 1.02 -16.33 -3.02
N SER A 261 0.53 -15.54 -2.07
CA SER A 261 -0.82 -14.96 -2.14
C SER A 261 -0.94 -14.01 -3.34
N PRO A 262 -2.15 -13.61 -3.75
CA PRO A 262 -2.31 -12.65 -4.83
C PRO A 262 -1.68 -11.30 -4.47
N MET A 263 -0.59 -10.93 -5.14
CA MET A 263 0.08 -9.64 -4.94
C MET A 263 -0.22 -8.72 -6.14
N SER A 264 -0.62 -7.48 -5.89
CA SER A 264 -0.87 -6.49 -6.96
C SER A 264 0.41 -5.77 -7.35
N THR A 265 0.70 -5.73 -8.66
CA THR A 265 1.61 -4.74 -9.25
C THR A 265 0.84 -3.44 -9.43
N ASN A 266 1.24 -2.38 -8.71
CA ASN A 266 0.73 -1.03 -8.94
C ASN A 266 1.05 -0.57 -10.38
N SER A 267 0.05 -0.51 -11.26
CA SER A 267 0.11 0.21 -12.52
C SER A 267 -0.90 1.36 -12.51
N SER A 268 -0.37 2.58 -12.54
CA SER A 268 -1.10 3.81 -12.82
C SER A 268 -1.70 3.75 -14.23
N VAL A 269 -3.04 3.80 -14.32
CA VAL A 269 -3.74 3.95 -15.60
C VAL A 269 -3.82 5.43 -15.97
N HIS A 270 -3.16 5.78 -17.08
CA HIS A 270 -3.40 7.01 -17.82
C HIS A 270 -4.55 6.75 -18.82
N THR A 271 -5.60 7.55 -18.71
CA THR A 271 -6.69 7.65 -19.68
C THR A 271 -6.19 8.35 -20.95
N GLY A 272 -6.40 7.71 -22.10
CA GLY A 272 -6.20 8.29 -23.43
C GLY A 272 -7.19 7.64 -24.39
N SER A 273 -7.99 8.49 -25.01
CA SER A 273 -9.27 8.25 -25.68
C SER A 273 -9.21 7.45 -26.99
N ASP A 274 -10.39 6.93 -27.34
CA ASP A 274 -10.79 6.10 -28.48
C ASP A 274 -10.42 6.59 -29.90
N GLY A 275 -10.36 5.61 -30.80
CA GLY A 275 -10.45 5.75 -32.25
C GLY A 275 -10.72 4.38 -32.88
N GLU A 276 -11.99 4.09 -33.18
CA GLU A 276 -12.50 2.86 -33.80
C GLU A 276 -12.07 2.71 -35.27
N GLN A 277 -11.75 1.50 -35.74
CA GLN A 277 -12.41 0.88 -36.91
C GLN A 277 -11.99 -0.57 -37.18
N GLU A 278 -12.94 -1.27 -37.82
CA GLU A 278 -13.12 -2.71 -38.00
C GLU A 278 -12.15 -3.47 -38.94
N THR A 279 -12.33 -4.79 -38.84
CA THR A 279 -11.80 -5.98 -39.50
C THR A 279 -11.69 -5.98 -41.04
N GLU A 280 -10.58 -6.54 -41.57
CA GLU A 280 -10.48 -7.78 -42.39
C GLU A 280 -9.21 -7.80 -43.30
N LYS A 281 -8.65 -9.01 -43.50
CA LYS A 281 -7.64 -9.43 -44.50
C LYS A 281 -8.30 -10.53 -45.37
N PRO A 282 -7.78 -10.99 -46.54
CA PRO A 282 -6.40 -10.88 -47.07
C PRO A 282 -6.25 -10.69 -48.62
N SER A 283 -4.97 -10.53 -49.04
CA SER A 283 -4.32 -11.10 -50.25
C SER A 283 -3.80 -10.17 -51.36
N ARG A 284 -2.53 -10.46 -51.71
CA ARG A 284 -1.80 -10.34 -53.00
C ARG A 284 -1.14 -8.99 -53.39
N ASN A 285 0.19 -9.01 -53.31
CA ASN A 285 1.20 -8.33 -54.14
C ASN A 285 1.00 -8.60 -55.65
N PRO A 286 1.58 -7.82 -56.62
CA PRO A 286 2.96 -7.32 -56.56
C PRO A 286 3.32 -5.95 -57.22
N ALA A 287 4.53 -5.50 -56.84
CA ALA A 287 5.58 -4.76 -57.58
C ALA A 287 5.27 -3.39 -58.22
N LEU A 288 6.08 -2.38 -57.85
CA LEU A 288 6.93 -1.63 -58.79
C LEU A 288 8.01 -0.83 -58.05
N HIS A 289 9.19 -0.79 -58.69
CA HIS A 289 10.44 -0.16 -58.30
C HIS A 289 10.41 1.37 -58.43
N TYR A 290 11.15 2.08 -57.57
CA TYR A 290 12.16 3.05 -58.03
C TYR A 290 13.24 3.26 -56.95
N SER A 291 14.51 3.10 -57.35
CA SER A 291 15.73 3.36 -56.59
C SER A 291 16.26 4.75 -56.90
N THR A 292 16.92 5.37 -55.91
CA THR A 292 18.19 6.15 -55.94
C THR A 292 18.17 7.07 -54.70
N GLY A 293 19.21 7.27 -53.90
CA GLY A 293 20.61 6.86 -53.91
C GLY A 293 21.38 7.90 -53.08
N GLU A 294 22.35 7.42 -52.28
CA GLU A 294 23.57 8.13 -51.81
C GLU A 294 23.40 9.15 -50.65
N GLU A 295 24.27 9.29 -49.65
CA GLU A 295 25.61 8.79 -49.29
C GLU A 295 25.77 8.94 -47.75
N SER A 296 26.24 7.94 -47.00
CA SER A 296 27.64 7.71 -46.57
C SER A 296 28.25 8.78 -45.64
N MET A 297 28.52 8.42 -44.38
CA MET A 297 29.82 8.61 -43.71
C MET A 297 29.82 7.92 -42.33
N ASP A 298 30.58 6.82 -42.27
CA ASP A 298 31.04 6.16 -41.05
C ASP A 298 32.20 6.93 -40.40
N CYS A 299 32.35 6.82 -39.08
CA CYS A 299 33.65 6.90 -38.41
C CYS A 299 33.67 5.95 -37.20
N THR A 300 34.49 4.90 -37.32
CA THR A 300 34.81 3.90 -36.29
C THR A 300 36.21 4.19 -35.75
N ALA A 301 36.42 4.16 -34.43
CA ALA A 301 37.66 3.66 -33.79
C ALA A 301 37.55 3.60 -32.25
N SER A 302 37.87 2.42 -31.70
CA SER A 302 38.02 2.10 -30.26
C SER A 302 39.50 2.22 -29.82
N PRO A 303 39.98 1.59 -28.72
CA PRO A 303 39.92 2.00 -27.30
C PRO A 303 41.33 2.19 -26.67
N VAL A 304 41.42 2.78 -25.46
CA VAL A 304 42.62 2.65 -24.60
C VAL A 304 42.24 2.34 -23.14
N SER A 305 42.92 1.33 -22.60
CA SER A 305 42.81 0.78 -21.24
C SER A 305 43.47 1.64 -20.17
N GLY A 306 42.83 1.70 -18.99
CA GLY A 306 43.44 2.08 -17.71
C GLY A 306 42.56 1.58 -16.55
N LYS A 307 43.12 0.82 -15.61
CA LYS A 307 42.45 0.14 -14.48
C LYS A 307 43.11 0.61 -13.16
N PRO A 308 42.56 0.34 -11.97
CA PRO A 308 41.44 1.03 -11.33
C PRO A 308 41.81 1.64 -9.94
N GLY A 309 40.97 2.54 -9.41
CA GLY A 309 41.03 3.02 -8.02
C GLY A 309 39.62 3.17 -7.42
N PRO A 310 39.39 2.83 -6.13
CA PRO A 310 38.07 2.52 -5.62
C PRO A 310 37.34 3.77 -5.13
N THR A 311 36.10 4.00 -5.55
CA THR A 311 35.19 4.91 -4.85
C THR A 311 33.85 4.23 -4.61
N ALA A 312 33.46 4.27 -3.34
CA ALA A 312 32.44 3.45 -2.71
C ALA A 312 31.04 3.75 -3.23
N SER A 313 30.35 2.69 -3.66
CA SER A 313 28.92 2.68 -3.93
C SER A 313 28.13 2.60 -2.62
N VAL A 314 27.82 3.76 -2.03
CA VAL A 314 26.85 3.84 -0.92
C VAL A 314 25.44 3.78 -1.50
N SER A 315 24.96 2.56 -1.78
CA SER A 315 23.53 2.30 -1.95
C SER A 315 22.89 2.20 -0.56
N SER A 316 22.50 3.35 0.00
CA SER A 316 21.68 3.38 1.21
C SER A 316 20.21 3.56 0.81
N SER A 317 19.46 2.47 0.90
CA SER A 317 18.00 2.52 0.82
C SER A 317 17.49 3.49 1.91
N PRO A 318 16.63 4.46 1.59
CA PRO A 318 16.09 5.36 2.60
C PRO A 318 15.27 4.56 3.60
N LYS A 319 15.62 4.66 4.89
CA LYS A 319 14.83 4.09 5.99
C LYS A 319 13.42 4.70 5.96
N PRO A 320 12.37 3.89 6.18
CA PRO A 320 11.00 4.38 6.19
C PRO A 320 10.82 5.48 7.23
N ILE A 321 9.99 6.47 6.91
CA ILE A 321 9.45 7.40 7.90
C ILE A 321 8.77 6.53 8.96
N ASN A 322 9.06 6.81 10.23
CA ASN A 322 8.51 6.03 11.33
C ASN A 322 6.98 6.10 11.24
N SER A 323 6.30 4.97 11.03
CA SER A 323 4.83 4.89 11.03
C SER A 323 4.22 5.46 12.33
N ALA A 324 5.00 5.50 13.42
CA ALA A 324 4.61 6.19 14.66
C ALA A 324 4.48 7.71 14.50
N LEU A 325 5.28 8.35 13.63
CA LEU A 325 5.25 9.81 13.40
C LEU A 325 4.02 10.24 12.61
N VAL A 326 3.62 9.41 11.63
CA VAL A 326 2.40 9.56 10.85
C VAL A 326 1.15 9.38 11.73
N TRP A 327 1.23 8.50 12.73
CA TRP A 327 0.07 8.19 13.57
C TRP A 327 -0.17 9.17 14.73
N LEU A 328 0.88 9.85 15.20
CA LEU A 328 0.73 10.92 16.20
C LEU A 328 -0.17 12.08 15.71
N VAL A 329 -0.44 12.17 14.41
CA VAL A 329 -1.27 13.21 13.77
C VAL A 329 -2.73 13.21 14.29
N PHE A 330 -3.26 12.08 14.75
CA PHE A 330 -4.71 11.91 15.00
C PHE A 330 -5.11 11.60 16.47
N GLN A 331 -4.25 11.89 17.45
CA GLN A 331 -4.58 11.82 18.89
C GLN A 331 -5.07 13.13 19.46
#